data_AF-A0A945QJ94-F1
#
_entry.id   AF-A0A945QJ94-F1
#
_cell.length_a   1.000
_cell.length_b   1.000
_cell.length_c   1.000
_cell.angle_alpha   90.00
_cell.angle_beta   90.00
_cell.angle_gamma   90.00
#
_symmetry.space_group_name_H-M   'P 1'
#
loop_
_entity.id
_entity.type
_entity.pdbx_description
1 polymer ?
#
loop_
_entity_poly.entity_id
_entity_poly.type
_entity_poly.pdbx_seq_one_letter_code
_entity_poly.pdbx_strand_id
1 'polypeptide(L)'
;MLIEAYEPRGFAPKRIIADKLKSYAVAIREERLSAVHDQGLRANNRAENSHQPVRRRERKQQRFKSAGPAQRFLSIHAAVYNAFYVQRHLLPRRIFKELRAGAFAFWSQGWLAA
;
A
#
# COMPACT_ATOMS: atom_id res chain seq x y z
N MET A 1 -4.81 -3.78 7.56
CA MET A 1 -6.06 -3.63 6.78
C MET A 1 -5.68 -2.84 5.54
N LEU A 2 -5.33 -3.55 4.47
CA LEU A 2 -5.11 -2.98 3.15
C LEU A 2 -5.77 -3.96 2.20
N ILE A 3 -7.00 -3.64 1.87
CA ILE A 3 -7.67 -4.16 0.69
C ILE A 3 -6.78 -3.67 -0.47
N GLU A 4 -5.98 -4.55 -1.08
CA GLU A 4 -5.29 -4.24 -2.37
C GLU A 4 -6.29 -3.95 -3.52
N ALA A 5 -7.59 -3.96 -3.22
CA ALA A 5 -8.70 -3.64 -4.10
C ALA A 5 -9.41 -2.29 -3.81
N TYR A 6 -8.87 -1.37 -2.99
CA TYR A 6 -9.40 0.00 -2.98
C TYR A 6 -8.63 0.84 -4.00
N GLU A 7 -9.33 1.13 -5.10
CA GLU A 7 -8.95 1.88 -6.29
C GLU A 7 -7.76 2.85 -6.18
N PRO A 8 -6.79 2.67 -7.10
CA PRO A 8 -6.28 3.83 -7.81
C PRO A 8 -6.10 3.58 -9.32
N ARG A 9 -6.94 2.73 -9.94
CA ARG A 9 -6.79 2.34 -11.37
C ARG A 9 -8.05 2.34 -12.23
N GLY A 10 -9.24 2.67 -11.70
CA GLY A 10 -10.45 2.87 -12.51
C GLY A 10 -11.08 1.61 -13.12
N PHE A 11 -10.71 0.41 -12.65
CA PHE A 11 -11.26 -0.86 -13.15
C PHE A 11 -11.68 -1.78 -12.01
N ALA A 12 -12.87 -2.37 -12.15
CA ALA A 12 -13.36 -3.39 -11.23
C ALA A 12 -12.51 -4.67 -11.36
N PRO A 13 -11.98 -5.22 -10.24
CA PRO A 13 -11.16 -6.42 -10.28
C PRO A 13 -12.00 -7.64 -10.71
N LYS A 14 -11.44 -8.50 -11.58
CA LYS A 14 -12.09 -9.77 -11.97
C LYS A 14 -11.96 -10.86 -10.91
N ARG A 15 -10.95 -10.75 -10.04
CA ARG A 15 -10.61 -11.72 -9.00
C ARG A 15 -10.08 -11.00 -7.76
N ILE A 16 -10.53 -11.43 -6.59
CA ILE A 16 -10.03 -10.97 -5.29
C ILE A 16 -9.33 -12.14 -4.62
N ILE A 17 -8.09 -11.92 -4.19
CA ILE A 17 -7.33 -12.89 -3.42
C ILE A 17 -7.23 -12.34 -2.00
N ALA A 18 -7.82 -13.05 -1.05
CA ALA A 18 -7.81 -12.67 0.36
C ALA A 18 -7.77 -13.92 1.25
N ASP A 19 -7.66 -13.69 2.55
CA ASP A 19 -7.62 -14.76 3.55
C ASP A 19 -8.98 -15.49 3.59
N LYS A 20 -9.00 -16.73 4.10
CA LYS A 20 -10.22 -17.56 4.16
C LYS A 20 -11.23 -17.14 5.24
N LEU A 21 -11.11 -15.92 5.76
CA LEU A 21 -12.00 -15.40 6.80
C LEU A 21 -13.38 -15.06 6.23
N LYS A 22 -14.44 -15.44 6.96
CA LYS A 22 -15.83 -15.17 6.57
C LYS A 22 -16.14 -13.67 6.39
N SER A 23 -15.41 -12.81 7.08
CA SER A 23 -15.53 -11.35 6.96
C SER A 23 -15.29 -10.85 5.54
N TYR A 24 -14.39 -11.47 4.76
CA TYR A 24 -14.15 -11.07 3.37
C TYR A 24 -15.31 -11.42 2.45
N ALA A 25 -15.97 -12.57 2.66
CA ALA A 25 -17.14 -12.94 1.87
C ALA A 25 -18.31 -11.95 2.12
N VAL A 26 -18.47 -11.49 3.36
CA VAL A 26 -19.45 -10.45 3.71
C VAL A 26 -19.08 -9.13 3.04
N ALA A 27 -17.84 -8.68 3.18
CA ALA A 27 -17.37 -7.43 2.58
C ALA A 27 -17.52 -7.40 1.05
N ILE A 28 -17.16 -8.49 0.36
CA ILE A 28 -17.32 -8.59 -1.11
C ILE A 28 -18.79 -8.43 -1.52
N ARG A 29 -19.72 -8.99 -0.73
CA ARG A 29 -21.16 -8.87 -0.97
C ARG A 29 -21.68 -7.45 -0.69
N GLU A 30 -21.25 -6.85 0.41
CA GLU A 30 -21.65 -5.49 0.81
C GLU A 30 -21.15 -4.43 -0.18
N GLU A 31 -19.91 -4.58 -0.63
CA GLU A 31 -19.27 -3.71 -1.64
C GLU A 31 -19.71 -4.02 -3.08
N ARG A 32 -20.65 -4.97 -3.26
CA ARG A 32 -21.22 -5.37 -4.56
C ARG A 32 -20.15 -5.71 -5.62
N LEU A 33 -19.02 -6.26 -5.19
CA LEU A 33 -17.93 -6.63 -6.08
C LEU A 33 -18.31 -7.91 -6.81
N SER A 34 -18.34 -7.88 -8.15
CA SER A 34 -18.61 -9.06 -8.99
C SER A 34 -17.39 -9.99 -9.15
N ALA A 35 -16.32 -9.74 -8.40
CA ALA A 35 -15.06 -10.44 -8.53
C ALA A 35 -15.12 -11.85 -7.92
N VAL A 36 -14.48 -12.82 -8.56
CA VAL A 36 -14.35 -14.16 -7.98
C VAL A 36 -13.40 -14.12 -6.78
N HIS A 37 -13.86 -14.58 -5.61
CA HIS A 37 -12.99 -14.74 -4.44
C HIS A 37 -12.16 -16.02 -4.58
N ASP A 38 -10.87 -15.87 -4.85
CA ASP A 38 -9.93 -16.96 -4.98
C ASP A 38 -9.23 -17.23 -3.65
N GLN A 39 -9.41 -18.46 -3.15
CA GLN A 39 -8.91 -18.94 -1.87
C GLN A 39 -7.89 -20.08 -2.04
N GLY A 40 -7.22 -20.13 -3.20
CA GLY A 40 -6.17 -21.08 -3.49
C GLY A 40 -5.08 -21.12 -2.41
N LEU A 41 -4.46 -22.29 -2.23
CA LEU A 41 -3.36 -22.44 -1.30
C LEU A 41 -2.24 -21.44 -1.66
N ARG A 42 -1.76 -20.67 -0.68
CA ARG A 42 -0.69 -19.67 -0.85
C ARG A 42 -1.02 -18.52 -1.82
N ALA A 43 -2.27 -18.38 -2.27
CA ALA A 43 -2.66 -17.32 -3.21
C ALA A 43 -2.41 -15.92 -2.61
N ASN A 44 -2.66 -15.73 -1.31
CA ASN A 44 -2.47 -14.47 -0.59
C ASN A 44 -0.99 -14.17 -0.24
N ASN A 45 -0.03 -15.06 -0.54
CA ASN A 45 1.38 -14.86 -0.19
C ASN A 45 1.96 -13.54 -0.69
N ARG A 46 1.52 -13.06 -1.86
CA ARG A 46 1.97 -11.78 -2.41
C ARG A 46 1.57 -10.62 -1.51
N ALA A 47 0.30 -10.59 -1.10
CA ALA A 47 -0.22 -9.59 -0.18
C ALA A 47 0.40 -9.73 1.23
N GLU A 48 0.65 -10.96 1.70
CA GLU A 48 1.35 -11.17 2.97
C GLU A 48 2.80 -10.66 2.93
N ASN A 49 3.52 -10.92 1.82
CA ASN A 49 4.89 -10.49 1.64
C ASN A 49 5.03 -8.98 1.46
N SER A 50 4.05 -8.32 0.81
CA SER A 50 4.05 -6.85 0.68
C SER A 50 3.97 -6.15 2.03
N HIS A 51 3.39 -6.79 3.06
CA HIS A 51 3.35 -6.27 4.42
C HIS A 51 4.65 -6.47 5.22
N GLN A 52 5.54 -7.36 4.82
CA GLN A 52 6.75 -7.66 5.62
C GLN A 52 7.63 -6.45 5.90
N PRO A 53 7.95 -5.57 4.92
CA PRO A 53 8.78 -4.39 5.18
C PRO A 53 8.16 -3.45 6.21
N VAL A 54 6.84 -3.23 6.15
CA VAL A 54 6.09 -2.40 7.09
C VAL A 54 6.13 -3.03 8.49
N ARG A 55 5.79 -4.31 8.62
CA ARG A 55 5.84 -5.04 9.90
C ARG A 55 7.24 -5.06 10.51
N ARG A 56 8.28 -5.20 9.70
CA ARG A 56 9.68 -5.16 10.16
C ARG A 56 10.04 -3.77 10.71
N ARG A 57 9.61 -2.70 10.04
CA ARG A 57 9.84 -1.32 10.50
C ARG A 57 9.08 -1.03 11.80
N GLU A 58 7.81 -1.41 11.87
CA GLU A 58 6.99 -1.30 13.08
C GLU A 58 7.62 -2.03 14.27
N ARG A 59 8.07 -3.28 14.08
CA ARG A 59 8.76 -4.05 15.13
C ARG A 59 10.09 -3.41 15.56
N LYS A 60 10.87 -2.89 14.61
CA LYS A 60 12.14 -2.19 14.90
C LYS A 60 11.93 -0.89 15.67
N GLN A 61 10.80 -0.22 15.49
CA GLN A 61 10.48 1.04 16.17
C GLN A 61 9.91 0.85 17.60
N GLN A 62 10.11 -0.31 18.22
CA GLN A 62 9.64 -0.60 19.60
C GLN A 62 8.17 -0.21 19.81
N ARG A 63 7.23 -0.90 19.13
CA ARG A 63 5.76 -0.89 19.36
C ARG A 63 5.14 0.47 19.75
N PHE A 64 4.28 1.03 18.90
CA PHE A 64 3.49 2.19 19.28
C PHE A 64 2.67 1.95 20.56
N LYS A 65 2.75 2.87 21.52
CA LYS A 65 2.03 2.79 22.80
C LYS A 65 0.51 2.86 22.65
N SER A 66 0.01 3.36 21.51
CA SER A 66 -1.41 3.41 21.16
C SER A 66 -1.63 3.61 19.65
N ALA A 67 -2.89 3.48 19.20
CA ALA A 67 -3.27 3.58 17.79
C ALA A 67 -3.06 4.97 17.18
N GLY A 68 -3.32 6.06 17.93
CA GLY A 68 -3.22 7.43 17.41
C GLY A 68 -1.80 7.80 16.90
N PRO A 69 -0.74 7.60 17.70
CA PRO A 69 0.65 7.77 17.26
C PRO A 69 1.03 6.86 16.09
N ALA A 70 0.55 5.61 16.10
CA ALA A 70 0.77 4.68 14.99
C ALA A 70 0.16 5.21 13.68
N GLN A 71 -1.08 5.70 13.75
CA GLN A 71 -1.78 6.25 12.59
C GLN A 71 -1.07 7.48 12.03
N ARG A 72 -0.66 8.44 12.89
CA ARG A 72 0.10 9.61 12.44
C ARG A 72 1.41 9.22 11.78
N PHE A 73 2.14 8.28 12.38
CA PHE A 73 3.38 7.78 11.79
C PHE A 73 3.12 7.11 10.43
N LEU A 74 2.14 6.21 10.34
CA LEU A 74 1.81 5.50 9.11
C LEU A 74 1.35 6.47 8.01
N SER A 75 0.58 7.50 8.33
CA SER A 75 0.14 8.52 7.37
C SER A 75 1.34 9.27 6.78
N ILE A 76 2.26 9.78 7.61
CA ILE A 76 3.46 10.48 7.15
C ILE A 76 4.37 9.53 6.36
N HIS A 77 4.59 8.32 6.89
CA HIS A 77 5.43 7.32 6.26
C HIS A 77 4.86 6.90 4.90
N ALA A 78 3.55 6.71 4.77
CA ALA A 78 2.90 6.35 3.51
C ALA A 78 3.03 7.48 2.48
N ALA A 79 2.85 8.74 2.87
CA ALA A 79 3.04 9.89 1.98
C ALA A 79 4.49 9.96 1.45
N VAL A 80 5.48 9.84 2.33
CA VAL A 80 6.91 9.83 1.94
C VAL A 80 7.22 8.61 1.08
N TYR A 81 6.77 7.43 1.48
CA TYR A 81 7.05 6.20 0.73
C TYR A 81 6.45 6.26 -0.67
N ASN A 82 5.19 6.66 -0.80
CA ASN A 82 4.53 6.74 -2.10
C ASN A 82 5.16 7.80 -3.02
N ALA A 83 5.62 8.92 -2.46
CA ALA A 83 6.29 9.97 -3.25
C ALA A 83 7.69 9.55 -3.75
N PHE A 84 8.47 8.84 -2.93
CA PHE A 84 9.89 8.60 -3.19
C PHE A 84 10.24 7.16 -3.56
N TYR A 85 9.36 6.18 -3.30
CA TYR A 85 9.60 4.78 -3.64
C TYR A 85 9.32 4.53 -5.12
N VAL A 86 10.35 4.79 -5.92
CA VAL A 86 10.38 4.47 -7.34
C VAL A 86 11.17 3.17 -7.50
N GLN A 87 10.54 2.13 -8.08
CA GLN A 87 11.13 0.79 -8.26
C GLN A 87 12.30 0.83 -9.26
N ARG A 88 13.48 1.28 -8.80
CA ARG A 88 14.68 1.53 -9.64
C ARG A 88 15.04 0.37 -10.56
N HIS A 89 14.81 -0.87 -10.13
CA HIS A 89 15.15 -2.07 -10.89
C HIS A 89 14.25 -2.29 -12.12
N LEU A 90 13.12 -1.58 -12.22
CA LEU A 90 12.20 -1.65 -13.36
C LEU A 90 12.35 -0.49 -14.33
N LEU A 91 13.21 0.50 -14.03
CA LEU A 91 13.29 1.74 -14.79
C LEU A 91 14.70 2.01 -15.33
N PRO A 92 14.81 2.53 -16.57
CA PRO A 92 16.05 3.10 -17.05
C PRO A 92 16.53 4.23 -16.14
N ARG A 93 17.86 4.37 -16.00
CA ARG A 93 18.49 5.36 -15.11
C ARG A 93 18.00 6.79 -15.34
N ARG A 94 17.77 7.17 -16.60
CA ARG A 94 17.28 8.51 -16.99
C ARG A 94 15.89 8.78 -16.39
N ILE A 95 14.94 7.89 -16.66
CA ILE A 95 13.55 7.99 -16.16
C ILE A 95 13.53 8.02 -14.63
N PHE A 96 14.33 7.17 -13.99
CA PHE A 96 14.45 7.17 -12.53
C PHE A 96 14.91 8.53 -11.98
N LYS A 97 15.89 9.19 -12.63
CA LYS A 97 16.36 10.52 -12.22
C LYS A 97 15.28 11.58 -12.40
N GLU A 98 14.58 11.57 -13.52
CA GLU A 98 13.49 12.52 -13.80
C GLU A 98 12.36 12.40 -12.77
N LEU A 99 11.88 11.18 -12.50
CA LEU A 99 10.86 10.93 -11.47
C LEU A 99 11.33 11.36 -10.08
N ARG A 100 12.59 11.07 -9.73
CA ARG A 100 13.15 11.44 -8.43
C ARG A 100 13.26 12.96 -8.29
N ALA A 101 13.71 13.66 -9.33
CA ALA A 101 13.78 15.12 -9.34
C ALA A 101 12.39 15.75 -9.21
N GLY A 102 11.40 15.23 -9.93
CA GLY A 102 10.00 15.66 -9.82
C GLY A 102 9.43 15.47 -8.40
N ALA A 103 9.67 14.30 -7.79
CA ALA A 103 9.26 14.03 -6.40
C ALA A 103 9.89 15.02 -5.40
N PHE A 104 11.18 15.34 -5.56
CA PHE A 104 11.84 16.34 -4.73
C PHE A 104 11.29 17.76 -4.92
N ALA A 105 11.03 18.17 -6.17
CA ALA A 105 10.45 19.48 -6.46
C ALA A 105 9.06 19.63 -5.85
N PHE A 106 8.20 18.63 -6.04
CA PHE A 106 6.86 18.59 -5.42
C PHE A 106 6.95 18.67 -3.89
N TRP A 107 7.86 17.90 -3.29
CA TRP A 107 8.06 17.92 -1.83
C TRP A 107 8.54 19.28 -1.31
N SER A 108 9.45 19.95 -2.03
CA SER A 108 9.92 21.29 -1.65
C SER A 108 8.83 22.35 -1.73
N GLN A 109 7.91 22.24 -2.70
CA GLN A 109 6.78 23.16 -2.83
C GLN A 109 5.77 23.00 -1.70
N GLY A 110 5.45 21.76 -1.32
CA GLY A 110 4.56 21.48 -0.19
C GLY A 110 5.11 21.97 1.16
N TRP A 111 6.43 22.04 1.31
CA TRP A 111 7.07 22.57 2.53
C TRP A 111 7.07 24.10 2.62
N LEU A 112 7.05 24.80 1.48
CA LEU A 112 7.00 26.28 1.44
C LEU A 112 5.57 26.84 1.59
N ALA A 113 4.55 26.00 1.45
CA ALA A 113 3.14 26.36 1.53
C ALA A 113 2.48 26.04 2.90
N ALA A 114 3.25 25.53 3.87
CA ALA A 114 2.83 25.18 5.22
C ALA A 114 3.57 26.03 6.27
#